data_AF-A0A7S1BFJ4-F1
#
_entry.id   AF-A0A7S1BFJ4-F1
#
_cell.length_a   1.000
_cell.length_b   1.000
_cell.length_c   1.000
_cell.angle_alpha   90.00
_cell.angle_beta   90.00
_cell.angle_gamma   90.00
#
_symmetry.space_group_name_H-M   'P 1'
#
loop_
_entity.id
_entity.type
_entity.pdbx_description
1 polymer ?
#
loop_
_entity_poly.entity_id
_entity_poly.type
_entity_poly.pdbx_seq_one_letter_code
_entity_poly.pdbx_strand_id
1 'polypeptide(L)'
;LSVNGGSSKDANCPEGNGAVVFGYLNTASGKWATVLGGNGNTASGSFTSVLGGKSNTAFGEHSTISAGSENYASGLFSSVSGGSKNTASNTGSSVSGGSSCNAVGVLSSVLGGSKNIANGGNSAIVGGLSNSSRGRYSSINGGIQNTATGQSASVSGGYRNTAVAKASVVAGGRQTKNTRPYTILP
;
A
#
# COMPACT_ATOMS: atom_id res chain seq x y z
N LEU A 1 -25.21 -7.20 -14.70
CA LEU A 1 -24.81 -8.47 -15.34
C LEU A 1 -23.83 -9.16 -14.40
N SER A 2 -24.29 -10.06 -13.52
CA SER A 2 -23.41 -10.93 -12.72
C SER A 2 -23.31 -12.25 -13.49
N VAL A 3 -22.13 -12.61 -13.98
CA VAL A 3 -21.97 -13.87 -14.71
C VAL A 3 -21.66 -14.93 -13.67
N ASN A 4 -22.71 -15.53 -13.13
CA ASN A 4 -22.64 -16.65 -12.19
C ASN A 4 -21.89 -17.81 -12.87
N GLY A 5 -20.61 -17.99 -12.51
CA GLY A 5 -19.84 -19.18 -12.84
C GLY A 5 -20.31 -20.32 -11.96
N GLY A 6 -20.80 -21.39 -12.58
CA GLY A 6 -21.51 -22.50 -11.94
C GLY A 6 -20.71 -23.29 -10.92
N SER A 7 -21.41 -24.17 -10.21
CA SER A 7 -21.00 -25.04 -9.11
C SER A 7 -19.80 -26.00 -9.40
N SER A 8 -18.59 -25.46 -9.55
CA SER A 8 -17.35 -26.23 -9.46
C SER A 8 -16.39 -25.54 -8.48
N LYS A 9 -15.46 -26.31 -7.87
CA LYS A 9 -14.41 -25.78 -6.98
C LYS A 9 -13.44 -24.79 -7.67
N ASP A 10 -13.71 -24.48 -8.94
CA ASP A 10 -12.95 -23.66 -9.89
C ASP A 10 -13.73 -22.40 -10.33
N ALA A 11 -14.84 -22.10 -9.66
CA ALA A 11 -15.78 -21.07 -10.06
C ALA A 11 -15.58 -19.72 -9.38
N ASN A 12 -16.06 -18.67 -10.04
CA ASN A 12 -16.19 -17.35 -9.43
C ASN A 12 -17.31 -17.39 -8.38
N CYS A 13 -17.06 -16.84 -7.19
CA CYS A 13 -17.96 -16.85 -6.03
C CYS A 13 -18.43 -15.42 -5.68
N PRO A 14 -19.43 -14.85 -6.39
CA PRO A 14 -20.15 -13.69 -5.91
C PRO A 14 -21.15 -14.11 -4.80
N GLU A 15 -21.18 -13.39 -3.68
CA GLU A 15 -22.15 -13.62 -2.59
C GLU A 15 -22.97 -12.34 -2.31
N GLY A 16 -24.24 -12.51 -1.91
CA GLY A 16 -25.14 -11.40 -1.60
C GLY A 16 -25.27 -10.40 -2.77
N ASN A 17 -24.89 -9.14 -2.51
CA ASN A 17 -24.87 -8.06 -3.51
C ASN A 17 -23.48 -7.89 -4.18
N GLY A 18 -22.58 -8.86 -4.04
CA GLY A 18 -21.28 -8.88 -4.71
C GLY A 18 -21.40 -9.28 -6.19
N ALA A 19 -20.45 -8.87 -7.02
CA ALA A 19 -20.41 -9.19 -8.43
C ALA A 19 -19.02 -9.62 -8.89
N VAL A 20 -18.98 -10.69 -9.70
CA VAL A 20 -17.81 -11.06 -10.49
C VAL A 20 -18.19 -11.05 -11.97
N VAL A 21 -17.41 -10.39 -12.82
CA VAL A 21 -17.75 -10.25 -14.26
C VAL A 21 -17.15 -11.36 -15.10
N PHE A 22 -15.85 -11.67 -14.97
CA PHE A 22 -15.18 -12.76 -15.69
C PHE A 22 -13.96 -13.31 -14.93
N GLY A 23 -13.23 -14.26 -15.51
CA GLY A 23 -12.00 -14.81 -14.94
C GLY A 23 -12.20 -16.12 -14.18
N TYR A 24 -11.21 -16.49 -13.37
CA TYR A 24 -11.10 -17.80 -12.71
C TYR A 24 -10.85 -17.63 -11.22
N LEU A 25 -11.55 -18.40 -10.37
CA LEU A 25 -11.39 -18.40 -8.92
C LEU A 25 -11.48 -17.03 -8.23
N ASN A 26 -12.31 -16.12 -8.73
CA ASN A 26 -12.49 -14.81 -8.09
C ASN A 26 -13.64 -14.86 -7.08
N THR A 27 -13.49 -14.20 -5.93
CA THR A 27 -14.51 -14.12 -4.86
C THR A 27 -14.92 -12.67 -4.63
N ALA A 28 -16.21 -12.39 -4.66
CA ALA A 28 -16.78 -11.09 -4.31
C ALA A 28 -17.88 -11.28 -3.25
N SER A 29 -17.51 -11.32 -1.97
CA SER A 29 -18.42 -11.64 -0.86
C SER A 29 -18.87 -10.42 -0.04
N GLY A 30 -18.20 -9.28 -0.20
CA GLY A 30 -18.59 -8.05 0.48
C GLY A 30 -19.89 -7.45 -0.10
N LYS A 31 -20.63 -6.71 0.72
CA LYS A 31 -21.84 -6.01 0.25
C LYS A 31 -21.44 -4.97 -0.81
N TRP A 32 -21.98 -5.09 -2.02
CA TRP A 32 -21.62 -4.25 -3.17
C TRP A 32 -20.14 -4.35 -3.58
N ALA A 33 -19.47 -5.45 -3.23
CA ALA A 33 -18.11 -5.73 -3.68
C ALA A 33 -18.11 -6.10 -5.17
N THR A 34 -17.06 -5.71 -5.90
CA THR A 34 -16.90 -6.05 -7.31
C THR A 34 -15.52 -6.62 -7.57
N VAL A 35 -15.47 -7.75 -8.28
CA VAL A 35 -14.26 -8.21 -8.98
C VAL A 35 -14.54 -8.20 -10.48
N LEU A 36 -13.85 -7.33 -11.22
CA LEU A 36 -14.06 -7.27 -12.67
C LEU A 36 -13.52 -8.52 -13.36
N GLY A 37 -12.33 -9.01 -12.99
CA GLY A 37 -11.90 -10.35 -13.39
C GLY A 37 -10.52 -10.73 -12.92
N GLY A 38 -9.80 -11.52 -13.73
CA GLY A 38 -8.47 -12.04 -13.39
C GLY A 38 -8.49 -13.45 -12.79
N ASN A 39 -7.47 -13.78 -11.99
CA ASN A 39 -7.27 -15.12 -11.44
C ASN A 39 -7.08 -15.07 -9.91
N GLY A 40 -7.99 -15.64 -9.14
CA GLY A 40 -7.80 -15.77 -7.69
C GLY A 40 -7.98 -14.48 -6.89
N ASN A 41 -8.69 -13.47 -7.40
CA ASN A 41 -8.87 -12.19 -6.70
C ASN A 41 -10.03 -12.26 -5.68
N THR A 42 -9.89 -11.58 -4.55
CA THR A 42 -10.89 -11.55 -3.47
C THR A 42 -11.28 -10.11 -3.12
N ALA A 43 -12.57 -9.81 -3.14
CA ALA A 43 -13.18 -8.57 -2.67
C ALA A 43 -14.24 -8.89 -1.60
N SER A 44 -13.89 -8.78 -0.31
CA SER A 44 -14.74 -9.22 0.80
C SER A 44 -15.24 -8.09 1.72
N GLY A 45 -14.72 -6.88 1.56
CA GLY A 45 -15.20 -5.69 2.29
C GLY A 45 -16.41 -5.06 1.62
N SER A 46 -17.22 -4.33 2.37
CA SER A 46 -18.31 -3.52 1.79
C SER A 46 -17.76 -2.50 0.81
N PHE A 47 -18.41 -2.35 -0.36
CA PHE A 47 -18.03 -1.43 -1.43
C PHE A 47 -16.60 -1.60 -1.94
N THR A 48 -16.03 -2.80 -1.83
CA THR A 48 -14.67 -3.07 -2.34
C THR A 48 -14.65 -3.27 -3.84
N SER A 49 -13.51 -2.94 -4.46
CA SER A 49 -13.32 -3.14 -5.90
C SER A 49 -11.95 -3.74 -6.20
N VAL A 50 -11.93 -4.82 -6.98
CA VAL A 50 -10.72 -5.36 -7.59
C VAL A 50 -10.92 -5.44 -9.10
N LEU A 51 -10.23 -4.60 -9.88
CA LEU A 51 -10.48 -4.54 -11.33
C LEU A 51 -9.78 -5.67 -12.12
N GLY A 52 -8.81 -6.37 -11.53
CA GLY A 52 -8.17 -7.49 -12.20
C GLY A 52 -6.87 -7.94 -11.56
N GLY A 53 -6.09 -8.70 -12.34
CA GLY A 53 -4.79 -9.22 -11.92
C GLY A 53 -4.86 -10.62 -11.32
N LYS A 54 -3.88 -10.97 -10.49
CA LYS A 54 -3.75 -12.30 -9.90
C LYS A 54 -3.64 -12.23 -8.37
N SER A 55 -4.44 -13.00 -7.66
CA SER A 55 -4.32 -13.17 -6.20
C SER A 55 -4.35 -11.87 -5.40
N ASN A 56 -5.07 -10.85 -5.86
CA ASN A 56 -5.26 -9.60 -5.13
C ASN A 56 -6.38 -9.74 -4.09
N THR A 57 -6.23 -9.12 -2.93
CA THR A 57 -7.22 -9.20 -1.83
C THR A 57 -7.57 -7.82 -1.29
N ALA A 58 -8.83 -7.42 -1.44
CA ALA A 58 -9.40 -6.19 -0.89
C ALA A 58 -10.48 -6.53 0.16
N PHE A 59 -10.33 -6.09 1.40
CA PHE A 59 -11.34 -6.31 2.46
C PHE A 59 -11.62 -5.11 3.36
N GLY A 60 -10.79 -4.06 3.30
CA GLY A 60 -11.15 -2.81 3.94
C GLY A 60 -12.41 -2.25 3.29
N GLU A 61 -13.35 -1.74 4.07
CA GLU A 61 -14.53 -1.07 3.49
C GLU A 61 -14.08 0.08 2.56
N HIS A 62 -14.71 0.21 1.39
CA HIS A 62 -14.31 1.12 0.32
C HIS A 62 -12.87 0.94 -0.21
N SER A 63 -12.20 -0.17 0.09
CA SER A 63 -10.85 -0.42 -0.43
C SER A 63 -10.87 -0.78 -1.91
N THR A 64 -9.81 -0.40 -2.62
CA THR A 64 -9.69 -0.63 -4.07
C THR A 64 -8.32 -1.19 -4.44
N ILE A 65 -8.31 -2.21 -5.31
CA ILE A 65 -7.12 -2.67 -6.00
C ILE A 65 -7.36 -2.59 -7.51
N SER A 66 -6.61 -1.76 -8.24
CA SER A 66 -6.86 -1.64 -9.68
C SER A 66 -6.33 -2.86 -10.44
N ALA A 67 -5.11 -3.31 -10.18
CA ALA A 67 -4.54 -4.49 -10.87
C ALA A 67 -3.32 -5.06 -10.11
N GLY A 68 -2.55 -5.92 -10.79
CA GLY A 68 -1.26 -6.43 -10.31
C GLY A 68 -1.35 -7.85 -9.75
N SER A 69 -0.37 -8.23 -8.93
CA SER A 69 -0.26 -9.59 -8.38
C SER A 69 -0.01 -9.58 -6.88
N GLU A 70 -0.80 -10.32 -6.12
CA GLU A 70 -0.61 -10.49 -4.67
C GLU A 70 -0.68 -9.17 -3.88
N ASN A 71 -1.48 -8.21 -4.35
CA ASN A 71 -1.69 -6.95 -3.62
C ASN A 71 -2.76 -7.11 -2.53
N TYR A 72 -2.62 -6.35 -1.44
CA TYR A 72 -3.44 -6.45 -0.24
C TYR A 72 -3.94 -5.07 0.21
N ALA A 73 -5.24 -4.82 0.13
CA ALA A 73 -5.88 -3.57 0.55
C ALA A 73 -6.85 -3.85 1.70
N SER A 74 -6.42 -3.56 2.92
CA SER A 74 -7.07 -3.99 4.16
C SER A 74 -7.63 -2.87 5.03
N GLY A 75 -7.15 -1.64 4.83
CA GLY A 75 -7.64 -0.48 5.57
C GLY A 75 -8.94 0.08 5.00
N LEU A 76 -9.74 0.71 5.84
CA LEU A 76 -10.89 1.53 5.42
C LEU A 76 -10.41 2.62 4.43
N PHE A 77 -11.05 2.75 3.27
CA PHE A 77 -10.63 3.65 2.17
C PHE A 77 -9.19 3.43 1.66
N SER A 78 -8.59 2.25 1.89
CA SER A 78 -7.24 1.96 1.41
C SER A 78 -7.20 1.71 -0.10
N SER A 79 -6.07 1.96 -0.74
CA SER A 79 -5.93 1.72 -2.18
C SER A 79 -4.58 1.15 -2.58
N VAL A 80 -4.60 0.24 -3.54
CA VAL A 80 -3.40 -0.22 -4.25
C VAL A 80 -3.64 -0.13 -5.75
N SER A 81 -2.97 0.80 -6.43
CA SER A 81 -3.21 0.98 -7.87
C SER A 81 -2.60 -0.14 -8.73
N GLY A 82 -1.59 -0.87 -8.23
CA GLY A 82 -0.98 -1.95 -8.99
C GLY A 82 0.31 -2.49 -8.39
N GLY A 83 1.12 -3.15 -9.21
CA GLY A 83 2.40 -3.73 -8.83
C GLY A 83 2.29 -5.14 -8.25
N SER A 84 3.27 -5.55 -7.45
CA SER A 84 3.32 -6.90 -6.88
C SER A 84 3.60 -6.91 -5.38
N LYS A 85 2.83 -7.68 -4.60
CA LYS A 85 3.04 -7.85 -3.16
C LYS A 85 2.95 -6.55 -2.36
N ASN A 86 2.14 -5.59 -2.83
CA ASN A 86 1.97 -4.31 -2.15
C ASN A 86 0.85 -4.39 -1.11
N THR A 87 1.02 -3.73 0.03
CA THR A 87 0.06 -3.72 1.13
C THR A 87 -0.32 -2.30 1.51
N ALA A 88 -1.61 -1.99 1.53
CA ALA A 88 -2.20 -0.78 2.10
C ALA A 88 -3.18 -1.20 3.22
N SER A 89 -2.77 -1.07 4.49
CA SER A 89 -3.44 -1.78 5.59
C SER A 89 -4.09 -0.96 6.69
N ASN A 90 -4.04 0.35 6.55
CA ASN A 90 -4.64 1.26 7.52
C ASN A 90 -5.58 2.25 6.85
N THR A 91 -6.36 2.98 7.65
CA THR A 91 -7.37 3.91 7.16
C THR A 91 -6.75 4.95 6.23
N GLY A 92 -7.25 5.02 5.00
CA GLY A 92 -6.79 5.91 3.92
C GLY A 92 -5.34 5.72 3.50
N SER A 93 -4.73 4.58 3.84
CA SER A 93 -3.39 4.24 3.36
C SER A 93 -3.39 3.91 1.87
N SER A 94 -2.31 4.23 1.15
CA SER A 94 -2.24 4.00 -0.29
C SER A 94 -0.87 3.53 -0.79
N VAL A 95 -0.89 2.66 -1.80
CA VAL A 95 0.29 2.29 -2.57
C VAL A 95 0.01 2.45 -4.06
N SER A 96 0.70 3.39 -4.73
CA SER A 96 0.43 3.63 -6.16
C SER A 96 1.07 2.58 -7.09
N GLY A 97 2.03 1.79 -6.59
CA GLY A 97 2.65 0.70 -7.36
C GLY A 97 3.94 0.19 -6.73
N GLY A 98 4.76 -0.50 -7.54
CA GLY A 98 6.05 -1.05 -7.11
C GLY A 98 5.98 -2.52 -6.66
N SER A 99 6.97 -2.95 -5.88
CA SER A 99 7.06 -4.33 -5.39
C SER A 99 7.36 -4.42 -3.89
N SER A 100 6.52 -5.15 -3.15
CA SER A 100 6.68 -5.35 -1.70
C SER A 100 6.66 -4.04 -0.90
N CYS A 101 5.89 -3.05 -1.35
CA CYS A 101 5.69 -1.78 -0.63
C CYS A 101 4.58 -1.93 0.42
N ASN A 102 4.76 -1.31 1.59
CA ASN A 102 3.83 -1.40 2.72
C ASN A 102 3.47 0.00 3.23
N ALA A 103 2.22 0.43 3.02
CA ALA A 103 1.62 1.60 3.68
C ALA A 103 0.73 1.11 4.83
N VAL A 104 1.22 1.26 6.06
CA VAL A 104 0.61 0.66 7.28
C VAL A 104 0.24 1.70 8.35
N GLY A 105 0.65 2.96 8.18
CA GLY A 105 0.18 4.07 9.00
C GLY A 105 -1.16 4.64 8.52
N VAL A 106 -1.95 5.22 9.42
CA VAL A 106 -3.16 5.98 9.05
C VAL A 106 -2.79 7.09 8.07
N LEU A 107 -3.47 7.17 6.92
CA LEU A 107 -3.19 8.14 5.85
C LEU A 107 -1.73 8.10 5.33
N SER A 108 -1.05 6.95 5.48
CA SER A 108 0.30 6.79 4.94
C SER A 108 0.29 6.50 3.45
N SER A 109 1.35 6.86 2.74
CA SER A 109 1.43 6.63 1.29
C SER A 109 2.81 6.14 0.85
N VAL A 110 2.81 5.22 -0.11
CA VAL A 110 4.00 4.82 -0.86
C VAL A 110 3.71 4.95 -2.35
N LEU A 111 4.37 5.88 -3.04
CA LEU A 111 4.10 6.10 -4.47
C LEU A 111 4.70 4.99 -5.34
N GLY A 112 5.77 4.32 -4.90
CA GLY A 112 6.35 3.20 -5.64
C GLY A 112 7.67 2.69 -5.09
N GLY A 113 8.47 2.07 -5.96
CA GLY A 113 9.77 1.49 -5.63
C GLY A 113 9.68 0.04 -5.16
N SER A 114 10.61 -0.38 -4.31
CA SER A 114 10.63 -1.75 -3.79
C SER A 114 10.96 -1.81 -2.29
N LYS A 115 10.23 -2.64 -1.54
CA LYS A 115 10.46 -2.88 -0.10
C LYS A 115 10.37 -1.63 0.77
N ASN A 116 9.60 -0.62 0.36
CA ASN A 116 9.40 0.60 1.13
C ASN A 116 8.32 0.42 2.19
N ILE A 117 8.48 1.02 3.37
CA ILE A 117 7.56 0.88 4.50
C ILE A 117 7.21 2.25 5.09
N ALA A 118 5.98 2.71 4.88
CA ALA A 118 5.41 3.91 5.51
C ALA A 118 4.51 3.50 6.69
N ASN A 119 5.02 3.60 7.92
CA ASN A 119 4.38 3.16 9.15
C ASN A 119 3.84 4.32 10.00
N GLY A 120 4.46 5.51 9.90
CA GLY A 120 3.96 6.68 10.61
C GLY A 120 2.59 7.15 10.10
N GLY A 121 1.74 7.66 10.98
CA GLY A 121 0.51 8.35 10.56
C GLY A 121 0.85 9.56 9.70
N ASN A 122 0.20 9.72 8.55
CA ASN A 122 0.51 10.72 7.53
C ASN A 122 1.96 10.66 7.02
N SER A 123 2.63 9.51 7.13
CA SER A 123 3.97 9.34 6.58
C SER A 123 3.94 9.07 5.07
N ALA A 124 4.97 9.49 4.36
CA ALA A 124 5.06 9.30 2.91
C ALA A 124 6.43 8.77 2.49
N ILE A 125 6.44 7.89 1.49
CA ILE A 125 7.63 7.51 0.74
C ILE A 125 7.34 7.68 -0.75
N VAL A 126 8.11 8.52 -1.43
CA VAL A 126 7.92 8.75 -2.87
C VAL A 126 8.44 7.57 -3.70
N GLY A 127 9.55 6.93 -3.30
CA GLY A 127 10.06 5.76 -4.01
C GLY A 127 11.37 5.21 -3.45
N GLY A 128 12.14 4.54 -4.31
CA GLY A 128 13.44 3.96 -3.97
C GLY A 128 13.36 2.52 -3.45
N LEU A 129 14.43 2.08 -2.78
CA LEU A 129 14.58 0.69 -2.32
C LEU A 129 14.78 0.62 -0.81
N SER A 130 13.96 -0.16 -0.12
CA SER A 130 14.10 -0.47 1.31
C SER A 130 14.07 0.76 2.24
N ASN A 131 13.32 1.80 1.90
CA ASN A 131 13.16 2.98 2.76
C ASN A 131 12.11 2.76 3.86
N SER A 132 12.27 3.38 5.03
CA SER A 132 11.35 3.23 6.15
C SER A 132 10.98 4.57 6.81
N SER A 133 9.74 5.02 6.62
CA SER A 133 9.19 6.25 7.20
C SER A 133 8.25 5.88 8.36
N ARG A 134 8.69 6.06 9.60
CA ARG A 134 8.02 5.57 10.82
C ARG A 134 7.47 6.68 11.72
N GLY A 135 7.96 7.91 11.57
CA GLY A 135 7.48 9.04 12.36
C GLY A 135 6.12 9.56 11.86
N ARG A 136 5.29 10.07 12.76
CA ARG A 136 4.08 10.79 12.32
C ARG A 136 4.51 12.01 11.48
N TYR A 137 3.90 12.20 10.32
CA TYR A 137 4.26 13.22 9.33
C TYR A 137 5.69 13.10 8.76
N SER A 138 6.36 11.95 8.90
CA SER A 138 7.70 11.79 8.33
C SER A 138 7.66 11.53 6.83
N SER A 139 8.71 11.95 6.11
CA SER A 139 8.80 11.76 4.66
C SER A 139 10.17 11.24 4.23
N ILE A 140 10.16 10.43 3.17
CA ILE A 140 11.37 10.03 2.44
C ILE A 140 11.12 10.20 0.95
N ASN A 141 11.88 11.08 0.29
CA ASN A 141 11.70 11.33 -1.15
C ASN A 141 12.29 10.21 -2.04
N GLY A 142 13.22 9.40 -1.53
CA GLY A 142 13.75 8.28 -2.29
C GLY A 142 15.08 7.75 -1.74
N GLY A 143 15.88 7.18 -2.64
CA GLY A 143 17.16 6.57 -2.31
C GLY A 143 17.05 5.13 -1.82
N ILE A 144 18.08 4.67 -1.11
CA ILE A 144 18.23 3.27 -0.73
C ILE A 144 18.49 3.19 0.79
N GLN A 145 17.69 2.40 1.50
CA GLN A 145 17.84 2.11 2.93
C GLN A 145 17.79 3.35 3.85
N ASN A 146 17.05 4.39 3.46
CA ASN A 146 16.86 5.57 4.29
C ASN A 146 15.77 5.34 5.35
N THR A 147 15.92 5.97 6.51
CA THR A 147 14.98 5.82 7.65
C THR A 147 14.63 7.18 8.24
N ALA A 148 13.33 7.46 8.43
CA ALA A 148 12.84 8.64 9.13
C ALA A 148 11.94 8.21 10.29
N THR A 149 12.41 8.29 11.54
CA THR A 149 11.64 7.85 12.72
C THR A 149 11.10 8.97 13.58
N GLY A 150 11.66 10.18 13.49
CA GLY A 150 11.18 11.33 14.25
C GLY A 150 9.84 11.86 13.72
N GLN A 151 9.02 12.43 14.61
CA GLN A 151 7.84 13.18 14.17
C GLN A 151 8.27 14.32 13.24
N SER A 152 7.65 14.43 12.07
CA SER A 152 8.00 15.41 11.03
C SER A 152 9.44 15.32 10.53
N ALA A 153 10.11 14.18 10.73
CA ALA A 153 11.45 13.96 10.22
C ALA A 153 11.44 13.75 8.69
N SER A 154 12.47 14.24 8.01
CA SER A 154 12.57 14.15 6.55
C SER A 154 13.93 13.63 6.10
N VAL A 155 13.93 12.78 5.09
CA VAL A 155 15.14 12.38 4.35
C VAL A 155 14.91 12.61 2.86
N SER A 156 15.63 13.56 2.26
CA SER A 156 15.43 13.87 0.83
C SER A 156 15.98 12.78 -0.10
N GLY A 157 16.87 11.92 0.36
CA GLY A 157 17.41 10.82 -0.45
C GLY A 157 18.74 10.28 0.06
N GLY A 158 19.50 9.64 -0.84
CA GLY A 158 20.83 9.09 -0.55
C GLY A 158 20.81 7.62 -0.13
N TYR A 159 21.87 7.19 0.57
CA TYR A 159 22.07 5.79 0.97
C TYR A 159 22.26 5.65 2.48
N ARG A 160 21.37 4.91 3.15
CA ARG A 160 21.45 4.62 4.59
C ARG A 160 21.40 5.83 5.52
N ASN A 161 20.70 6.88 5.13
CA ASN A 161 20.52 8.06 5.97
C ASN A 161 19.42 7.84 7.01
N THR A 162 19.56 8.42 8.19
CA THR A 162 18.62 8.25 9.31
C THR A 162 18.28 9.58 9.98
N ALA A 163 17.02 10.01 9.92
CA ALA A 163 16.50 11.16 10.68
C ALA A 163 15.67 10.67 11.89
N VAL A 164 16.21 10.83 13.11
CA VAL A 164 15.67 10.20 14.33
C VAL A 164 14.84 11.16 15.17
N ALA A 165 15.24 12.42 15.27
CA ALA A 165 14.65 13.39 16.18
C ALA A 165 13.46 14.14 15.56
N LYS A 166 12.65 14.77 16.40
CA LYS A 166 11.52 15.60 15.98
C LYS A 166 12.00 16.71 15.04
N ALA A 167 11.34 16.84 13.90
CA ALA A 167 11.66 17.83 12.86
C ALA A 167 13.13 17.81 12.43
N SER A 168 13.79 16.65 12.49
CA SER A 168 15.16 16.49 11.99
C SER A 168 15.15 16.21 10.48
N VAL A 169 16.09 16.82 9.77
CA VAL A 169 16.23 16.65 8.32
C VAL A 169 17.59 16.08 7.99
N VAL A 170 17.62 15.15 7.02
CA VAL A 170 18.83 14.78 6.29
C VAL A 170 18.62 15.11 4.82
N ALA A 171 19.43 16.04 4.30
CA ALA A 171 19.30 16.53 2.94
C ALA A 171 19.76 15.48 1.90
N GLY A 172 20.65 14.56 2.27
CA GLY A 172 21.10 13.48 1.39
C GLY A 172 22.33 12.76 1.95
N GLY A 173 23.25 12.41 1.06
CA GLY A 173 24.51 11.79 1.44
C GLY A 173 24.44 10.29 1.69
N ARG A 174 25.41 9.79 2.46
CA ARG A 174 25.59 8.38 2.78
C ARG A 174 25.83 8.21 4.27
N GLN A 175 25.01 7.37 4.92
CA GLN A 175 25.15 7.01 6.33
C GLN A 175 25.09 8.20 7.30
N THR A 176 24.43 9.30 6.92
CA THR A 176 24.20 10.44 7.81
C THR A 176 23.13 10.09 8.84
N LYS A 177 23.35 10.42 10.12
CA LYS A 177 22.39 10.21 11.20
C LYS A 177 22.10 11.51 11.95
N ASN A 178 20.88 12.04 11.82
CA ASN A 178 20.44 13.22 12.55
C ASN A 178 19.65 12.84 13.80
N THR A 179 20.23 13.09 14.97
CA THR A 179 19.65 12.79 16.29
C THR A 179 19.22 14.03 17.07
N ARG A 180 19.36 15.23 16.51
CA ARG A 180 19.06 16.49 17.20
C ARG A 180 17.71 17.05 16.70
N PRO A 181 16.80 17.48 17.59
CA PRO A 181 15.55 18.11 17.18
C PRO A 181 15.81 19.41 16.41
N TYR A 182 14.99 19.69 15.40
CA TYR A 182 15.00 20.96 14.65
C TYR A 182 16.33 21.30 13.97
N THR A 183 17.08 20.29 13.51
CA THR A 183 18.34 20.48 12.78
C THR A 183 18.27 19.89 11.38
N ILE A 184 19.16 20.37 10.51
CA ILE A 184 19.36 19.87 9.16
C ILE A 184 20.82 19.39 9.06
N LEU A 185 21.02 18.16 8.58
CA LEU A 185 22.33 17.65 8.20
C LEU A 185 22.40 17.44 6.68
N PRO A 186 23.59 17.58 6.08
CA PRO A 186 23.82 17.24 4.68
C PRO A 186 23.61 15.75 4.40
#